data_AF-A9WVB4-F1
#
_entry.id   AF-A9WVB4-F1
#
_cell.length_a   1.000
_cell.length_b   1.000
_cell.length_c   1.000
_cell.angle_alpha   90.00
_cell.angle_beta   90.00
_cell.angle_gamma   90.00
#
_symmetry.space_group_name_H-M   'P 1'
#
loop_
_entity.id
_entity.type
_entity.pdbx_description
1 polymer ?
#
loop_
_entity_poly.entity_id
_entity_poly.type
_entity_poly.pdbx_seq_one_letter_code
_entity_poly.pdbx_strand_id
1 'polypeptide(L)' 'MPPGNLETTTPGVFAVGDIRAGSMKRVASASGEGASVVPLVHAWLDPQQ' A
#
# COMPACT_ATOMS: atom_id res chain seq x y z
N MET A 1 12.91 -6.78 -9.21
CA MET A 1 12.93 -5.53 -8.42
C MET A 1 12.13 -5.79 -7.15
N PRO A 2 12.52 -5.28 -5.97
CA PRO A 2 11.67 -5.36 -4.79
C PRO A 2 10.34 -4.59 -5.02
N PRO A 3 9.24 -4.96 -4.34
CA PRO A 3 7.96 -4.26 -4.45
C PRO A 3 8.06 -2.77 -4.13
N GLY A 4 7.22 -1.95 -4.77
CA GLY A 4 7.04 -0.55 -4.42
C GLY A 4 6.50 -0.36 -3.00
N ASN A 5 6.45 0.88 -2.52
CA ASN A 5 5.93 1.17 -1.18
C ASN A 5 4.49 0.65 -1.03
N LEU A 6 4.22 -0.13 0.03
CA LEU A 6 2.94 -0.79 0.32
C LEU A 6 2.44 -1.77 -0.75
N GLU A 7 3.19 -1.96 -1.85
CA GLU A 7 2.86 -2.92 -2.90
C GLU A 7 3.27 -4.33 -2.48
N THR A 8 2.51 -5.31 -2.94
CA THR A 8 2.87 -6.73 -2.79
C THR A 8 3.78 -7.16 -3.94
N THR A 9 4.14 -8.45 -3.98
CA THR A 9 4.84 -9.02 -5.14
C THR A 9 3.94 -9.18 -6.37
N THR A 10 2.61 -8.99 -6.21
CA THR A 10 1.66 -8.95 -7.32
C THR A 10 1.47 -7.49 -7.75
N PRO A 11 1.82 -7.11 -9.00
CA PRO A 11 1.73 -5.73 -9.46
C PRO A 11 0.31 -5.16 -9.31
N GLY A 12 0.21 -3.93 -8.82
CA GLY A 12 -1.08 -3.26 -8.61
C GLY A 12 -1.89 -3.76 -7.42
N VAL A 13 -1.39 -4.74 -6.67
CA VAL A 13 -2.00 -5.20 -5.41
C VAL A 13 -1.22 -4.63 -4.25
N PHE A 14 -1.90 -3.87 -3.40
CA PHE A 14 -1.34 -3.20 -2.24
C PHE A 14 -1.86 -3.81 -0.94
N ALA A 15 -1.04 -3.83 0.10
CA ALA A 15 -1.41 -4.28 1.43
C ALA A 15 -1.12 -3.18 2.46
N VAL A 16 -2.02 -2.98 3.41
CA VAL A 16 -1.91 -1.97 4.48
C VAL A 16 -2.42 -2.51 5.80
N GLY A 17 -1.99 -1.91 6.91
CA GLY A 17 -2.47 -2.27 8.24
C GLY A 17 -1.99 -3.66 8.66
N ASP A 18 -2.72 -4.32 9.55
CA ASP A 18 -2.24 -5.51 10.26
C ASP A 18 -2.00 -6.74 9.36
N ILE A 19 -2.59 -6.76 8.17
CA ILE A 19 -2.35 -7.81 7.17
C ILE A 19 -0.99 -7.65 6.45
N ARG A 20 -0.39 -6.45 6.50
CA ARG A 20 0.86 -6.15 5.81
C ARG A 20 2.06 -6.70 6.59
N ALA A 21 2.99 -7.35 5.88
CA ALA A 21 4.24 -7.81 6.47
C ALA A 21 5.03 -6.63 7.07
N GLY A 22 5.50 -6.79 8.31
CA GLY A 22 6.21 -5.74 9.05
C GLY A 22 5.31 -4.61 9.58
N SER A 23 3.99 -4.80 9.64
CA SER A 23 3.07 -3.86 10.29
C SER A 23 3.37 -3.70 11.78
N MET A 24 3.14 -2.48 12.28
CA MET A 24 3.27 -2.14 13.70
C MET A 24 2.14 -2.76 14.56
N LYS A 25 1.07 -3.30 13.95
CA LYS A 25 -0.13 -3.82 14.64
C LYS A 25 -0.82 -2.80 15.54
N ARG A 26 -0.95 -1.57 15.05
CA ARG A 26 -1.49 -0.41 15.79
C ARG A 26 -2.49 0.32 14.93
N VAL A 27 -3.67 0.62 15.48
CA VAL A 27 -4.77 1.26 14.77
C VAL A 27 -4.36 2.57 14.08
N ALA A 28 -3.65 3.45 14.78
CA ALA A 28 -3.22 4.73 14.21
C ALA A 28 -2.26 4.55 13.02
N SER A 29 -1.35 3.58 13.11
CA SER A 29 -0.43 3.24 12.01
C SER A 29 -1.19 2.64 10.83
N ALA A 30 -2.10 1.70 11.10
CA ALA A 30 -2.92 1.06 10.06
C ALA A 30 -3.80 2.09 9.32
N SER A 31 -4.42 3.03 10.05
CA SER A 31 -5.17 4.13 9.46
C SER A 31 -4.30 5.05 8.61
N GLY A 32 -3.09 5.38 9.08
CA GLY A 32 -2.13 6.20 8.32
C GLY A 32 -1.67 5.51 7.03
N GLU A 33 -1.37 4.22 7.08
CA GLU A 33 -1.05 3.41 5.89
C GLU A 33 -2.24 3.34 4.92
N GLY A 34 -3.45 3.14 5.43
CA GLY A 34 -4.69 3.14 4.64
C GLY A 34 -4.96 4.47 3.93
N ALA A 35 -4.60 5.60 4.52
CA ALA A 35 -4.66 6.90 3.84
C ALA A 35 -3.52 7.02 2.79
N SER A 36 -2.31 6.57 3.14
CA SER A 36 -1.12 6.69 2.30
C SER A 36 -1.17 5.85 1.02
N VAL A 37 -1.89 4.72 1.02
CA VAL A 37 -1.97 3.82 -0.15
C VAL A 37 -2.87 4.36 -1.26
N VAL A 38 -3.84 5.22 -0.93
CA VAL A 38 -4.81 5.78 -1.90
C VAL A 38 -4.13 6.49 -3.09
N PRO A 39 -3.20 7.46 -2.89
CA PRO A 39 -2.51 8.08 -4.02
C PRO A 39 -1.65 7.09 -4.83
N LEU A 40 -1.15 6.00 -4.22
CA LEU A 40 -0.40 4.97 -4.92
C LEU A 40 -1.30 4.15 -5.86
N VAL A 41 -2.51 3.81 -5.39
CA VAL A 41 -3.53 3.15 -6.22
C VAL A 41 -3.95 4.06 -7.37
N HIS A 42 -4.16 5.35 -7.12
CA HIS A 42 -4.47 6.31 -8.19
C HIS A 42 -3.36 6.41 -9.23
N ALA A 43 -2.09 6.45 -8.80
CA ALA A 43 -0.95 6.47 -9.72
C ALA A 43 -0.89 5.18 -10.56
N TRP A 44 -1.15 4.00 -9.95
CA TRP A 44 -1.19 2.73 -10.68
C TRP A 44 -2.32 2.66 -11.72
N LEU A 45 -3.48 3.24 -11.39
CA LEU A 45 -4.66 3.24 -12.26
C LEU A 45 -4.68 4.40 -13.26
N ASP A 46 -3.72 5.33 -13.18
CA ASP A 46 -3.68 6.49 -14.06
C ASP A 46 -3.56 6.01 -15.51
N PRO A 47 -4.59 6.22 -16.36
CA PRO A 47 -4.58 5.76 -17.74
C PRO A 47 -3.50 6.45 -18.60
N GLN A 48 -2.89 7.52 -18.07
CA GLN A 48 -1.86 8.29 -18.76
C GLN A 48 -0.42 7.92 -18.36
N GLN A 49 -0.22 6.81 -17.63
CA GLN A 49 1.10 6.24 -17.35
C GLN A 49 1.80 5.67 -18.58
#